data_AF-A0A432CEB5-F1
#
_entry.id   AF-A0A432CEB5-F1
#
_cell.length_a   1.000
_cell.length_b   1.000
_cell.length_c   1.000
_cell.angle_alpha   90.00
_cell.angle_beta   90.00
_cell.angle_gamma   90.00
#
_symmetry.space_group_name_H-M   'P 1'
#
loop_
_entity.id
_entity.type
_entity.pdbx_description
1 polymer ?
#
loop_
_entity_poly.entity_id
_entity_poly.type
_entity_poly.pdbx_seq_one_letter_code
_entity_poly.pdbx_strand_id
1 'polypeptide(L)' 'MNILKLIGHVKPLFSTDISKSEIQLKEVIAKSSFLVFGGAGSIGQAVTKKNFKRTSSKLHVADISDNNMV' A
#
# COMPACT_ATOMS: atom_id res chain seq x y z
N MET A 1 6.95 -15.55 -9.84
CA MET A 1 5.92 -16.34 -9.12
C MET A 1 4.59 -15.60 -9.20
N ASN A 2 3.50 -16.21 -9.68
CA ASN A 2 2.17 -15.59 -9.63
C ASN A 2 1.48 -16.01 -8.32
N ILE A 3 1.51 -15.14 -7.30
CA ILE A 3 0.96 -15.43 -5.98
C ILE A 3 -0.52 -15.81 -6.07
N LEU A 4 -1.31 -15.12 -6.91
CA LEU A 4 -2.75 -15.42 -7.07
C LEU A 4 -2.97 -16.87 -7.51
N LYS A 5 -2.20 -17.35 -8.50
CA LYS A 5 -2.31 -18.74 -8.98
C LYS A 5 -1.98 -19.75 -7.87
N LEU A 6 -0.99 -19.46 -7.02
CA LEU A 6 -0.61 -20.34 -5.91
C LEU A 6 -1.72 -20.48 -4.87
N ILE A 7 -2.49 -19.42 -4.64
CA ILE A 7 -3.61 -19.43 -3.70
C ILE A 7 -4.96 -19.72 -4.39
N GLY A 8 -4.97 -20.21 -5.63
CA GLY A 8 -6.20 -20.58 -6.35
C GLY A 8 -7.05 -19.41 -6.86
N HIS A 9 -6.47 -18.21 -6.94
CA HIS A 9 -7.14 -17.01 -7.43
C HIS A 9 -6.71 -16.64 -8.85
N VAL A 10 -7.66 -16.10 -9.63
CA VAL A 10 -7.40 -15.53 -10.97
C VAL A 10 -7.34 -14.01 -10.98
N LYS A 11 -7.82 -13.36 -9.91
CA LYS A 11 -7.88 -11.89 -9.78
C LYS A 11 -7.71 -11.44 -8.33
N PRO A 12 -7.21 -10.20 -8.08
CA PRO A 12 -7.20 -9.62 -6.74
C PRO A 12 -8.61 -9.45 -6.16
N LEU A 13 -8.74 -9.57 -4.84
CA LEU A 13 -10.04 -9.52 -4.15
C LEU A 13 -10.80 -8.19 -4.37
N PHE A 14 -10.10 -7.05 -4.30
CA PHE A 14 -10.70 -5.72 -4.28
C PHE A 14 -10.45 -4.91 -5.55
N SER A 15 -10.14 -5.55 -6.69
CA SER A 15 -9.81 -4.82 -7.92
C SER A 15 -10.92 -3.89 -8.37
N THR A 16 -12.17 -4.35 -8.28
CA THR A 16 -13.35 -3.58 -8.70
C THR A 16 -13.63 -2.42 -7.76
N ASP A 17 -13.57 -2.65 -6.44
CA ASP A 17 -13.89 -1.62 -5.45
C ASP A 17 -12.84 -0.52 -5.45
N ILE A 18 -11.55 -0.88 -5.51
CA ILE A 18 -10.45 0.09 -5.63
C ILE A 18 -10.59 0.91 -6.91
N SER A 19 -10.92 0.27 -8.04
CA SER A 19 -11.11 1.00 -9.31
C SER A 19 -12.27 1.99 -9.23
N LYS A 20 -13.37 1.63 -8.56
CA LYS A 20 -14.54 2.51 -8.38
C LYS A 20 -14.22 3.71 -7.48
N SER A 21 -13.39 3.53 -6.46
CA SER A 21 -13.03 4.58 -5.51
C SER A 21 -11.71 5.30 -5.83
N GLU A 22 -11.05 5.01 -6.96
CA GLU A 22 -9.68 5.47 -7.22
C GLU A 22 -9.54 7.00 -7.24
N ILE A 23 -10.51 7.72 -7.80
CA ILE A 23 -10.51 9.19 -7.84
C ILE A 23 -10.57 9.75 -6.41
N GLN A 24 -11.56 9.30 -5.63
CA GLN A 24 -11.73 9.72 -4.24
C GLN A 24 -10.50 9.37 -3.38
N LEU A 25 -9.95 8.16 -3.53
CA LEU A 25 -8.75 7.74 -2.82
C LEU A 25 -7.57 8.65 -3.15
N LYS A 26 -7.36 8.98 -4.43
CA LYS A 26 -6.30 9.91 -4.83
C LYS A 26 -6.49 11.28 -4.22
N GLU A 27 -7.69 11.85 -4.27
CA GLU A 27 -7.96 13.18 -3.73
C GLU A 27 -7.72 13.27 -2.22
N VAL A 28 -8.21 12.28 -1.47
CA VAL A 28 -8.06 12.24 -0.01
C VAL A 28 -6.60 12.01 0.36
N ILE A 29 -5.94 11.03 -0.27
CA ILE A 29 -4.54 10.70 0.05
C ILE A 29 -3.63 11.87 -0.30
N ALA A 30 -3.81 12.51 -1.46
CA ALA A 30 -2.95 13.61 -1.90
C ALA A 30 -2.97 14.83 -0.96
N LYS A 31 -4.07 15.04 -0.24
CA LYS A 31 -4.22 16.12 0.75
C LYS A 31 -3.85 15.71 2.18
N SER A 32 -3.54 14.43 2.39
CA SER A 32 -3.32 13.85 3.71
C SER A 32 -1.84 13.57 3.98
N SER A 33 -1.47 13.69 5.26
CA SER A 33 -0.16 13.28 5.78
C SER A 33 -0.28 11.94 6.50
N PHE A 34 0.65 11.04 6.25
CA PHE A 34 0.64 9.68 6.80
C PHE A 34 1.91 9.40 7.62
N LEU A 35 1.73 8.64 8.70
CA LEU A 35 2.81 8.00 9.44
C LEU A 35 2.56 6.49 9.41
N VAL A 36 3.51 5.73 8.86
CA VAL A 36 3.46 4.26 8.79
C VAL A 36 4.54 3.70 9.70
N PHE A 37 4.14 3.00 10.76
CA PHE A 37 5.04 2.19 11.58
C PHE A 37 5.18 0.79 10.99
N GLY A 38 6.36 0.19 11.11
CA GLY A 38 6.63 -1.13 10.54
C GLY A 38 6.71 -1.11 9.01
N GLY A 39 7.20 -0.01 8.43
CA GLY A 39 7.21 0.21 6.99
C GLY A 39 8.08 -0.75 6.17
N ALA A 40 9.08 -1.40 6.80
CA ALA A 40 9.91 -2.42 6.18
C ALA A 40 9.21 -3.79 6.13
N GLY A 41 8.25 -4.03 7.03
CA GLY A 41 7.44 -5.25 7.06
C GLY A 41 6.56 -5.44 5.82
N SER A 42 6.16 -6.68 5.52
CA SER A 42 5.45 -7.01 4.27
C SER A 42 4.16 -6.19 4.07
N ILE A 43 3.37 -6.02 5.13
CA ILE A 43 2.12 -5.23 5.11
C ILE A 43 2.44 -3.73 5.06
N GLY A 44 3.36 -3.26 5.91
CA GLY A 44 3.76 -1.86 5.97
C GLY A 44 4.30 -1.36 4.62
N GLN A 45 5.10 -2.17 3.93
CA GLN A 45 5.55 -1.88 2.56
C GLN A 45 4.38 -1.81 1.58
N ALA A 46 3.42 -2.74 1.66
CA ALA A 46 2.29 -2.76 0.73
C ALA A 46 1.40 -1.51 0.90
N VAL A 47 1.16 -1.08 2.14
CA VAL A 47 0.39 0.14 2.45
C VAL A 47 1.17 1.39 2.05
N THR A 48 2.45 1.47 2.41
CA THR A 48 3.35 2.58 2.03
C THR A 48 3.38 2.77 0.52
N LYS A 49 3.55 1.69 -0.26
CA LYS A 49 3.53 1.74 -1.73
C LYS A 49 2.19 2.21 -2.28
N LYS A 50 1.07 1.84 -1.66
CA LYS A 50 -0.27 2.29 -2.08
C LYS A 50 -0.50 3.79 -1.82
N ASN A 51 0.00 4.32 -0.70
CA ASN A 51 -0.12 5.74 -0.37
C ASN A 51 0.84 6.57 -1.23
N PHE A 52 2.08 6.11 -1.40
CA PHE A 52 3.08 6.77 -2.24
C PHE A 52 2.63 6.92 -3.70
N LYS A 53 2.06 5.86 -4.30
CA LYS A 53 1.53 5.89 -5.68
C LYS A 53 0.39 6.90 -5.89
N ARG A 54 -0.25 7.36 -4.81
CA ARG A 54 -1.34 8.34 -4.84
C ARG A 54 -0.90 9.72 -4.32
N THR A 55 0.42 9.96 -4.32
CA THR A 55 1.05 11.27 -4.10
C THR A 55 0.60 11.95 -2.82
N SER A 56 0.67 11.24 -1.69
CA SER A 56 0.36 11.80 -0.36
C SER A 56 1.15 13.08 -0.06
N SER A 57 0.54 14.04 0.65
CA SER A 57 1.18 15.34 0.94
C SER A 57 2.45 15.19 1.76
N LYS A 58 2.47 14.24 2.70
CA LYS A 58 3.63 13.80 3.47
C LYS A 58 3.50 12.31 3.78
N LEU A 59 4.61 11.59 3.75
CA LEU A 59 4.66 10.17 4.10
C LEU A 59 5.88 9.90 4.96
N HIS A 60 5.67 9.81 6.27
CA HIS A 60 6.68 9.37 7.22
C HIS A 60 6.57 7.86 7.39
N VAL A 61 7.71 7.18 7.30
CA VAL A 61 7.80 5.73 7.42
C VAL A 61 8.86 5.44 8.46
N ALA A 62 8.49 4.71 9.51
CA ALA A 62 9.38 4.31 10.58
C ALA A 62 9.38 2.80 10.71
N ASP A 63 10.56 2.22 10.90
CA ASP A 63 10.75 0.81 11.21
C ASP A 63 11.97 0.66 12.11
N ILE A 64 12.02 -0.42 12.88
CA ILE A 64 13.18 -0.78 13.71
C ILE A 64 14.16 -1.69 12.94
N SER A 65 13.72 -2.28 11.83
CA SER A 65 14.53 -3.16 10.99
C SER A 65 15.38 -2.35 10.00
N ASP A 66 16.71 -2.44 10.13
CA ASP A 66 17.66 -1.84 9.17
C ASP A 66 17.74 -2.57 7.82
N ASN A 67 17.43 -3.88 7.77
CA ASN A 67 17.78 -4.72 6.62
C ASN A 67 16.61 -5.19 5.74
N ASN A 68 15.39 -4.65 5.92
CA ASN A 68 14.17 -5.09 5.21
C ASN A 68 13.91 -6.62 5.22
N MET A 69 14.62 -7.37 6.06
CA MET A 69 14.52 -8.83 6.16
C MET A 69 13.42 -9.16 7.16
N VAL A 70 12.32 -9.69 6.63
CA VAL A 70 11.34 -10.48 7.37
C VAL A 70 11.47 -11.92 6.90
#